data_AF-A0A448YJ85-F1
#
_entry.id   AF-A0A448YJ85-F1
#
_cell.length_a   1.000
_cell.length_b   1.000
_cell.length_c   1.000
_cell.angle_alpha   90.00
_cell.angle_beta   90.00
_cell.angle_gamma   90.00
#
_symmetry.space_group_name_H-M   'P 1'
#
loop_
_entity.id
_entity.type
_entity.pdbx_description
1 polymer ?
#
loop_
_entity_poly.entity_id
_entity_poly.type
_entity_poly.pdbx_seq_one_letter_code
_entity_poly.pdbx_strand_id
1 'polypeptide(L)'
;MLTNLAAVSATLLVLQNVVLANDLWKTRWMGKDGDAEFWGCTTGVQKTFKFNYLSPMELEMMASSSSGSMGSMGSMGSSSTTYDSVCGYPPAIGSTLLCAQKLYNGSSKRMNTFFKSYEYHCKHESTVAYSASYYESQYANATEYQIPTDKIANISAPLYLPSLPNMTIPILKSKAYNSRFTTIDNSNYFAIAIVLYFALVLLIAAVHNLAIRTGSIQKYSSPFINRFRSYVIIPALFPHGKYMQAAGWEWCSTLLPNRVESIVALGLFVLQMVFWCVPYHGAQSSLPGGGSDGGGYLYASATKSWCRLVGYRTGIMSFGKIPLAIFFSGRNNFLTWLTGIKYSSLIQFHKMLSRYMFVDALIHSIAFSIIHKAIFASMLKTASFAYGFVATVLAATMIIFSWHPFRKHTYEIFLYTHIVLAVGFLVTCWYHCKDDGWSEWIVAACAYWAYDRLLRLYRMATFGYKDAEISLVNGDTLKVVVKRPKVFVFKPGQYGFVYFSDSWLWFQSHPFSLTNHNGDILMYIKVKHGITDKIYKQLLETKDGILRKKVCIEGPYGKSAPVFKYDNVVMFTAGNGFPAIFGYAAKISGSSKTKNAKIIWIHRTLEDITLISRELIS
;
A
#
# COMPACT_ATOMS: atom_id res chain seq x y z
N MET A 1 -11.12 -21.18 4.35
CA MET A 1 -12.26 -20.61 5.11
C MET A 1 -12.96 -19.49 4.31
N LEU A 2 -12.21 -18.58 3.67
CA LEU A 2 -12.73 -17.48 2.85
C LEU A 2 -13.47 -17.90 1.56
N THR A 3 -13.05 -18.97 0.88
CA THR A 3 -13.76 -19.49 -0.31
C THR A 3 -15.19 -20.01 -0.02
N ASN A 4 -15.45 -20.47 1.22
CA ASN A 4 -16.81 -20.83 1.64
C ASN A 4 -17.66 -19.60 1.97
N LEU A 5 -17.04 -18.51 2.46
CA LEU A 5 -17.73 -17.23 2.68
C LEU A 5 -18.08 -16.58 1.34
N ALA A 6 -17.19 -16.59 0.34
CA ALA A 6 -17.48 -16.08 -1.00
C ALA A 6 -18.66 -16.80 -1.67
N ALA A 7 -18.75 -18.14 -1.54
CA ALA A 7 -19.88 -18.91 -2.02
C ALA A 7 -21.17 -18.62 -1.25
N VAL A 8 -21.08 -18.42 0.07
CA VAL A 8 -22.24 -18.08 0.92
C VAL A 8 -22.73 -16.66 0.66
N SER A 9 -21.85 -15.68 0.60
CA SER A 9 -22.14 -14.29 0.23
C SER A 9 -22.63 -14.17 -1.21
N ALA A 10 -22.10 -14.96 -2.16
CA ALA A 10 -22.61 -15.01 -3.53
C ALA A 10 -24.05 -15.54 -3.57
N THR A 11 -24.36 -16.60 -2.82
CA THR A 11 -25.72 -17.13 -2.73
C THR A 11 -26.66 -16.14 -2.04
N LEU A 12 -26.25 -15.53 -0.93
CA LEU A 12 -27.02 -14.47 -0.28
C LEU A 12 -27.29 -13.30 -1.23
N LEU A 13 -26.29 -12.85 -2.00
CA LEU A 13 -26.46 -11.75 -2.97
C LEU A 13 -27.31 -12.10 -4.20
N VAL A 14 -27.28 -13.36 -4.68
CA VAL A 14 -28.23 -13.84 -5.69
C VAL A 14 -29.65 -13.75 -5.15
N LEU A 15 -29.82 -14.12 -3.89
CA LEU A 15 -31.08 -14.08 -3.16
C LEU A 15 -31.43 -12.67 -2.66
N GLN A 16 -30.48 -11.72 -2.70
CA GLN A 16 -30.54 -10.34 -2.20
C GLN A 16 -30.53 -9.23 -3.31
N ASN A 17 -30.90 -9.49 -4.56
CA ASN A 17 -30.99 -8.40 -5.56
C ASN A 17 -32.28 -7.55 -5.48
N VAL A 18 -32.15 -6.28 -5.06
CA VAL A 18 -33.16 -5.19 -5.10
C VAL A 18 -32.87 -4.26 -6.30
N VAL A 19 -33.90 -3.68 -6.93
CA VAL A 19 -33.76 -2.53 -7.83
C VAL A 19 -34.47 -1.34 -7.19
N LEU A 20 -33.71 -0.32 -6.78
CA LEU A 20 -34.27 0.91 -6.21
C LEU A 20 -35.14 1.68 -7.22
N ALA A 21 -36.35 2.02 -6.81
CA ALA A 21 -37.08 3.18 -7.33
C ALA A 21 -36.56 4.46 -6.64
N ASN A 22 -36.45 5.57 -7.38
CA ASN A 22 -36.05 6.87 -6.82
C ASN A 22 -37.26 7.78 -6.52
N ASP A 23 -37.02 8.87 -5.78
CA ASP A 23 -37.99 9.79 -5.18
C ASP A 23 -38.85 10.63 -6.16
N LEU A 24 -38.83 10.35 -7.46
CA LEU A 24 -39.70 11.03 -8.42
C LEU A 24 -40.40 10.00 -9.29
N TRP A 25 -41.63 9.68 -8.87
CA TRP A 25 -42.67 8.87 -9.54
C TRP A 25 -43.06 9.36 -10.94
N LYS A 26 -42.11 9.66 -11.84
CA LYS A 26 -42.40 10.02 -13.23
C LYS A 26 -41.38 9.37 -14.18
N THR A 27 -41.79 8.19 -14.64
CA THR A 27 -41.37 7.43 -15.85
C THR A 27 -40.24 6.40 -15.75
N ARG A 28 -40.61 5.09 -15.76
CA ARG A 28 -40.29 4.15 -16.86
C ARG A 28 -41.00 2.79 -16.76
N TRP A 29 -41.53 2.38 -17.92
CA TRP A 29 -41.95 1.05 -18.38
C TRP A 29 -42.86 0.22 -17.45
N MET A 30 -44.15 0.40 -17.67
CA MET A 30 -45.21 -0.53 -17.27
C MET A 30 -45.02 -1.88 -18.00
N GLY A 31 -44.62 -2.91 -17.27
CA GLY A 31 -45.45 -4.12 -17.28
C GLY A 31 -46.67 -3.81 -16.42
N LYS A 32 -47.87 -4.14 -16.90
CA LYS A 32 -49.11 -3.93 -16.13
C LYS A 32 -49.06 -4.79 -14.87
N ASP A 33 -49.51 -4.22 -13.74
CA ASP A 33 -49.92 -4.91 -12.50
C ASP A 33 -48.99 -4.87 -11.26
N GLY A 34 -48.62 -3.68 -10.77
CA GLY A 34 -48.42 -3.42 -9.33
C GLY A 34 -47.57 -4.43 -8.51
N ASP A 35 -46.31 -4.63 -8.91
CA ASP A 35 -45.40 -5.59 -8.27
C ASP A 35 -44.93 -5.14 -6.87
N ALA A 36 -45.04 -6.04 -5.88
CA ALA A 36 -44.40 -5.95 -4.58
C ALA A 36 -43.06 -6.72 -4.58
N GLU A 37 -42.03 -6.15 -3.96
CA GLU A 37 -40.69 -6.76 -3.88
C GLU A 37 -40.63 -7.86 -2.79
N PHE A 38 -40.42 -9.12 -3.19
CA PHE A 38 -40.10 -10.23 -2.28
C PHE A 38 -38.90 -11.02 -2.78
N TRP A 39 -38.26 -11.81 -1.92
CA TRP A 39 -37.01 -12.50 -2.20
C TRP A 39 -37.22 -13.95 -2.69
N GLY A 40 -36.42 -14.38 -3.66
CA GLY A 40 -36.46 -15.72 -4.25
C GLY A 40 -35.28 -15.94 -5.20
N CYS A 41 -35.03 -17.19 -5.61
CA CYS A 41 -33.91 -17.58 -6.49
C CYS A 41 -33.69 -16.68 -7.73
N THR A 42 -34.75 -16.08 -8.28
CA THR A 42 -34.67 -15.16 -9.42
C THR A 42 -35.58 -13.96 -9.23
N THR A 43 -35.18 -12.84 -9.83
CA THR A 43 -36.04 -11.70 -10.19
C THR A 43 -37.26 -12.07 -11.05
N GLY A 44 -37.35 -13.29 -11.58
CA GLY A 44 -38.49 -13.79 -12.34
C GLY A 44 -39.61 -14.33 -11.46
N VAL A 45 -39.33 -14.99 -10.34
CA VAL A 45 -40.36 -15.38 -9.36
C VAL A 45 -40.95 -14.14 -8.69
N GLN A 46 -40.08 -13.20 -8.36
CA GLN A 46 -40.41 -11.96 -7.66
C GLN A 46 -41.33 -11.04 -8.46
N LYS A 47 -41.22 -11.07 -9.79
CA LYS A 47 -42.05 -10.28 -10.73
C LYS A 47 -43.32 -10.97 -11.18
N THR A 48 -43.53 -12.24 -10.79
CA THR A 48 -44.67 -13.02 -11.29
C THR A 48 -45.61 -13.36 -10.14
N PHE A 49 -45.13 -13.74 -8.95
CA PHE A 49 -45.99 -14.24 -7.86
C PHE A 49 -46.26 -13.22 -6.75
N LYS A 50 -47.53 -13.10 -6.31
CA LYS A 50 -47.92 -12.33 -5.13
C LYS A 50 -47.77 -13.16 -3.86
N PHE A 51 -47.24 -12.57 -2.79
CA PHE A 51 -47.19 -13.16 -1.45
C PHE A 51 -47.95 -12.25 -0.49
N ASN A 52 -48.85 -12.80 0.32
CA ASN A 52 -49.56 -12.03 1.33
C ASN A 52 -48.75 -12.07 2.63
N TYR A 53 -47.81 -11.14 2.77
CA TYR A 53 -47.09 -10.91 4.01
C TYR A 53 -47.83 -9.83 4.79
N LEU A 54 -48.46 -10.21 5.89
CA LEU A 54 -48.91 -9.27 6.90
C LEU A 54 -47.78 -9.15 7.91
N SER A 55 -47.11 -7.99 7.94
CA SER A 55 -46.16 -7.74 9.02
C SER A 55 -46.92 -7.71 10.35
N PRO A 56 -46.30 -8.13 11.47
CA PRO A 56 -46.88 -7.88 12.80
C PRO A 56 -47.09 -6.38 13.11
N MET A 57 -46.56 -5.47 12.28
CA MET A 57 -46.65 -4.01 12.42
C MET A 57 -47.80 -3.39 11.61
N GLU A 58 -48.40 -4.11 10.65
CA GLU A 58 -49.55 -3.65 9.86
C GLU A 58 -50.89 -3.73 10.61
N LEU A 59 -50.88 -4.27 11.83
CA LEU A 59 -52.02 -4.24 12.74
C LEU A 59 -52.08 -2.96 13.61
N GLU A 60 -51.09 -2.05 13.58
CA GLU A 60 -51.11 -0.83 14.42
C GLU A 60 -50.69 0.50 13.77
N MET A 61 -50.10 0.56 12.56
CA MET A 61 -49.55 1.83 12.04
C MET A 61 -50.11 2.31 10.69
N MET A 62 -51.44 2.44 10.60
CA MET A 62 -52.12 3.31 9.61
C MET A 62 -52.17 4.79 10.04
N ALA A 63 -51.09 5.32 10.62
CA ALA A 63 -51.00 6.74 10.96
C ALA A 63 -49.54 7.25 10.97
N SER A 64 -49.29 8.25 10.13
CA SER A 64 -48.23 9.29 10.21
C SER A 64 -46.92 9.18 9.40
N SER A 65 -46.82 10.10 8.43
CA SER A 65 -45.68 10.96 8.04
C SER A 65 -44.42 10.43 7.30
N SER A 66 -44.34 10.77 6.00
CA SER A 66 -43.28 11.48 5.24
C SER A 66 -41.80 11.51 5.70
N SER A 67 -40.88 11.13 4.78
CA SER A 67 -39.64 11.83 4.33
C SER A 67 -38.33 10.99 4.21
N GLY A 68 -37.69 11.01 3.02
CA GLY A 68 -36.26 11.35 2.81
C GLY A 68 -35.10 10.33 2.97
N SER A 69 -34.47 10.00 1.83
CA SER A 69 -33.01 9.76 1.58
C SER A 69 -32.30 8.49 2.09
N MET A 70 -31.54 7.84 1.17
CA MET A 70 -30.65 6.70 1.43
C MET A 70 -29.18 7.11 1.52
N GLY A 71 -28.54 6.69 2.62
CA GLY A 71 -27.08 6.70 2.76
C GLY A 71 -26.63 6.82 4.22
N SER A 72 -26.88 5.81 5.05
CA SER A 72 -26.31 5.70 6.41
C SER A 72 -26.70 4.36 7.05
N MET A 73 -25.74 3.69 7.70
CA MET A 73 -26.05 2.83 8.85
C MET A 73 -26.76 3.69 9.90
N GLY A 74 -28.09 3.62 9.92
CA GLY A 74 -28.92 4.36 10.86
C GLY A 74 -30.19 4.91 10.21
N SER A 75 -31.21 4.05 10.08
CA SER A 75 -32.64 4.37 10.17
C SER A 75 -33.44 3.11 9.77
N MET A 76 -34.09 2.47 10.75
CA MET A 76 -34.88 1.23 10.64
C MET A 76 -36.27 1.41 9.96
N GLY A 77 -36.46 2.44 9.14
CA GLY A 77 -37.81 2.86 8.73
C GLY A 77 -38.42 2.10 7.53
N SER A 78 -37.63 1.75 6.51
CA SER A 78 -38.16 1.12 5.28
C SER A 78 -37.46 -0.17 4.83
N SER A 79 -36.29 -0.48 5.39
CA SER A 79 -35.58 -1.74 5.12
C SER A 79 -36.08 -2.88 6.03
N SER A 80 -36.54 -2.55 7.24
CA SER A 80 -36.96 -3.52 8.26
C SER A 80 -38.14 -4.38 7.77
N THR A 81 -39.19 -3.78 7.22
CA THR A 81 -40.38 -4.50 6.72
C THR A 81 -40.05 -5.54 5.64
N THR A 82 -39.10 -5.22 4.76
CA THR A 82 -38.64 -6.13 3.70
C THR A 82 -37.84 -7.29 4.26
N TYR A 83 -36.91 -7.06 5.19
CA TYR A 83 -36.15 -8.14 5.84
C TYR A 83 -37.03 -8.96 6.78
N ASP A 84 -38.06 -8.38 7.37
CA ASP A 84 -39.03 -9.08 8.23
C ASP A 84 -39.83 -10.13 7.44
N SER A 85 -40.13 -9.86 6.17
CA SER A 85 -40.74 -10.88 5.30
C SER A 85 -39.79 -12.05 5.02
N VAL A 86 -38.50 -11.78 4.81
CA VAL A 86 -37.50 -12.81 4.52
C VAL A 86 -37.15 -13.63 5.74
N CYS A 87 -37.05 -12.96 6.88
CA CYS A 87 -36.61 -13.56 8.12
C CYS A 87 -37.77 -14.13 8.93
N GLY A 88 -38.99 -13.67 8.67
CA GLY A 88 -40.20 -13.98 9.43
C GLY A 88 -41.25 -14.81 8.71
N TYR A 89 -41.27 -14.86 7.36
CA TYR A 89 -42.32 -15.57 6.61
C TYR A 89 -41.89 -16.98 6.16
N PRO A 90 -42.47 -18.06 6.72
CA PRO A 90 -42.06 -19.44 6.45
C PRO A 90 -42.00 -19.84 4.95
N PRO A 91 -42.97 -19.47 4.09
CA PRO A 91 -42.89 -19.80 2.66
C PRO A 91 -41.75 -19.10 1.92
N ALA A 92 -41.42 -17.86 2.29
CA ALA A 92 -40.28 -17.12 1.71
C ALA A 92 -38.95 -17.70 2.19
N ILE A 93 -38.84 -18.01 3.48
CA ILE A 93 -37.69 -18.70 4.07
C ILE A 93 -37.48 -20.03 3.34
N GLY A 94 -38.52 -20.87 3.29
CA GLY A 94 -38.47 -22.19 2.68
C GLY A 94 -38.00 -22.16 1.23
N SER A 95 -38.57 -21.26 0.41
CA SER A 95 -38.17 -21.08 -0.99
C SER A 95 -36.69 -20.68 -1.11
N THR A 96 -36.23 -19.78 -0.23
CA THR A 96 -34.84 -19.30 -0.18
C THR A 96 -33.85 -20.40 0.24
N LEU A 97 -34.24 -21.26 1.18
CA LEU A 97 -33.42 -22.37 1.66
C LEU A 97 -33.33 -23.50 0.61
N LEU A 98 -34.43 -23.83 -0.08
CA LEU A 98 -34.44 -24.79 -1.20
C LEU A 98 -33.52 -24.32 -2.34
N CYS A 99 -33.56 -23.02 -2.62
CA CYS A 99 -32.66 -22.35 -3.55
C CYS A 99 -31.18 -22.50 -3.18
N ALA A 100 -30.83 -22.22 -1.92
CA ALA A 100 -29.47 -22.38 -1.43
C ALA A 100 -29.01 -23.84 -1.55
N GLN A 101 -29.88 -24.80 -1.24
CA GLN A 101 -29.56 -26.22 -1.37
C GLN A 101 -29.21 -26.62 -2.81
N LYS A 102 -30.00 -26.16 -3.78
CA LYS A 102 -29.73 -26.40 -5.21
C LYS A 102 -28.43 -25.74 -5.67
N LEU A 103 -28.14 -24.51 -5.22
CA LEU A 103 -26.89 -23.82 -5.55
C LEU A 103 -25.65 -24.48 -4.93
N TYR A 104 -25.81 -25.17 -3.80
CA TYR A 104 -24.73 -25.90 -3.14
C TYR A 104 -24.62 -27.37 -3.52
N ASN A 105 -25.37 -27.83 -4.53
CA ASN A 105 -25.44 -29.23 -4.95
C ASN A 105 -25.66 -30.19 -3.75
N GLY A 106 -26.52 -29.82 -2.80
CA GLY A 106 -26.84 -30.67 -1.64
C GLY A 106 -25.77 -30.74 -0.55
N SER A 107 -24.76 -29.87 -0.55
CA SER A 107 -23.72 -29.88 0.49
C SER A 107 -24.26 -29.46 1.87
N SER A 108 -24.39 -30.44 2.78
CA SER A 108 -24.85 -30.21 4.17
C SER A 108 -23.97 -29.22 4.94
N LYS A 109 -22.64 -29.29 4.76
CA LYS A 109 -21.68 -28.35 5.36
C LYS A 109 -21.92 -26.90 4.93
N ARG A 110 -22.20 -26.68 3.64
CA ARG A 110 -22.50 -25.33 3.11
C ARG A 110 -23.87 -24.85 3.54
N MET A 111 -24.86 -25.73 3.60
CA MET A 111 -26.19 -25.41 4.14
C MET A 111 -26.14 -24.99 5.62
N ASN A 112 -25.39 -25.70 6.48
CA ASN A 112 -25.21 -25.31 7.88
C ASN A 112 -24.53 -23.92 7.99
N THR A 113 -23.54 -23.66 7.14
CA THR A 113 -22.92 -22.32 7.07
C THR A 113 -23.92 -21.26 6.60
N PHE A 114 -24.81 -21.60 5.67
CA PHE A 114 -25.86 -20.73 5.17
C PHE A 114 -26.89 -20.39 6.25
N PHE A 115 -27.35 -21.37 7.05
CA PHE A 115 -28.27 -21.12 8.17
C PHE A 115 -27.69 -20.14 9.19
N LYS A 116 -26.41 -20.30 9.56
CA LYS A 116 -25.70 -19.36 10.44
C LYS A 116 -25.58 -17.97 9.85
N SER A 117 -25.40 -17.88 8.54
CA SER A 117 -25.33 -16.58 7.84
C SER A 117 -26.71 -15.92 7.78
N TYR A 118 -27.76 -16.72 7.59
CA TYR A 118 -29.15 -16.25 7.62
C TYR A 118 -29.53 -15.72 9.00
N GLU A 119 -29.19 -16.44 10.07
CA GLU A 119 -29.30 -15.96 11.47
C GLU A 119 -28.57 -14.63 11.67
N TYR A 120 -27.31 -14.55 11.23
CA TYR A 120 -26.53 -13.31 11.37
C TYR A 120 -27.20 -12.14 10.66
N HIS A 121 -27.60 -12.30 9.40
CA HIS A 121 -28.22 -11.22 8.62
C HIS A 121 -29.59 -10.83 9.16
N CYS A 122 -30.45 -11.80 9.48
CA CYS A 122 -31.77 -11.52 10.03
C CYS A 122 -31.69 -10.80 11.39
N LYS A 123 -30.73 -11.17 12.24
CA LYS A 123 -30.51 -10.48 13.51
C LYS A 123 -30.10 -9.01 13.37
N HIS A 124 -29.43 -8.63 12.27
CA HIS A 124 -28.94 -7.27 12.07
C HIS A 124 -29.86 -6.40 11.20
N GLU A 125 -30.61 -7.02 10.27
CA GLU A 125 -31.38 -6.32 9.25
C GLU A 125 -32.91 -6.42 9.45
N SER A 126 -33.40 -7.37 10.26
CA SER A 126 -34.83 -7.61 10.53
C SER A 126 -35.17 -7.35 12.01
N THR A 127 -36.43 -7.03 12.28
CA THR A 127 -37.06 -7.05 13.61
C THR A 127 -37.25 -8.46 14.15
N VAL A 128 -37.21 -9.48 13.27
CA VAL A 128 -37.37 -10.88 13.59
C VAL A 128 -36.01 -11.59 13.63
N ALA A 129 -35.65 -12.11 14.80
CA ALA A 129 -34.39 -12.79 15.02
C ALA A 129 -34.62 -14.25 15.46
N TYR A 130 -34.34 -15.20 14.56
CA TYR A 130 -34.37 -16.63 14.85
C TYR A 130 -32.96 -17.25 14.81
N SER A 131 -32.77 -18.34 15.54
CA SER A 131 -31.51 -19.10 15.56
C SER A 131 -31.32 -19.93 14.29
N ALA A 132 -30.08 -20.35 13.99
CA ALA A 132 -29.80 -21.26 12.88
C ALA A 132 -30.64 -22.55 12.89
N SER A 133 -30.98 -23.07 14.08
CA SER A 133 -31.83 -24.27 14.22
C SER A 133 -33.26 -24.06 13.73
N TYR A 134 -33.79 -22.84 13.83
CA TYR A 134 -35.09 -22.49 13.25
C TYR A 134 -35.03 -22.61 11.72
N TYR A 135 -34.02 -22.01 11.09
CA TYR A 135 -33.87 -22.10 9.63
C TYR A 135 -33.63 -23.54 9.15
N GLU A 136 -32.93 -24.36 9.94
CA GLU A 136 -32.80 -25.79 9.65
C GLU A 136 -34.17 -26.50 9.66
N SER A 137 -35.03 -26.22 10.66
CA SER A 137 -36.39 -26.75 10.71
C SER A 137 -37.27 -26.26 9.55
N GLN A 138 -37.13 -24.99 9.15
CA GLN A 138 -37.85 -24.41 8.01
C GLN A 138 -37.42 -25.05 6.69
N TYR A 139 -36.14 -25.41 6.55
CA TYR A 139 -35.66 -26.14 5.37
C TYR A 139 -36.24 -27.57 5.30
N ALA A 140 -36.32 -28.28 6.43
CA ALA A 140 -36.94 -29.60 6.48
C ALA A 140 -38.42 -29.53 6.08
N ASN A 141 -39.17 -28.59 6.68
CA ASN A 141 -40.57 -28.32 6.35
C ASN A 141 -40.74 -27.95 4.86
N ALA A 142 -39.91 -27.04 4.35
CA ALA A 142 -39.99 -26.63 2.95
C ALA A 142 -39.69 -27.76 1.95
N THR A 143 -38.84 -28.71 2.31
CA THR A 143 -38.53 -29.85 1.44
C THR A 143 -39.75 -30.77 1.26
N GLU A 144 -40.60 -30.87 2.28
CA GLU A 144 -41.81 -31.69 2.30
C GLU A 144 -42.97 -31.03 1.53
N TYR A 145 -43.19 -29.72 1.72
CA TYR A 145 -44.36 -29.01 1.18
C TYR A 145 -44.07 -28.13 -0.04
N GLN A 146 -42.94 -28.32 -0.73
CA GLN A 146 -42.61 -27.53 -1.92
C GLN A 146 -43.55 -27.79 -3.10
N ILE A 147 -43.95 -26.72 -3.79
CA ILE A 147 -44.68 -26.80 -5.05
C ILE A 147 -43.76 -26.42 -6.22
N PRO A 148 -43.65 -27.25 -7.27
CA PRO A 148 -42.99 -26.88 -8.51
C PRO A 148 -43.64 -25.66 -9.16
N THR A 149 -42.83 -24.70 -9.61
CA THR A 149 -43.33 -23.40 -10.11
C THR A 149 -44.25 -23.54 -11.33
N ASP A 150 -44.07 -24.59 -12.13
CA ASP A 150 -44.89 -24.97 -13.29
C ASP A 150 -46.30 -25.48 -12.93
N LYS A 151 -46.52 -25.87 -11.67
CA LYS A 151 -47.82 -26.36 -11.17
C LYS A 151 -48.65 -25.27 -10.49
N ILE A 152 -48.19 -24.02 -10.47
CA ILE A 152 -48.90 -22.91 -9.85
C ILE A 152 -49.95 -22.39 -10.85
N ALA A 153 -51.21 -22.78 -10.64
CA ALA A 153 -52.31 -22.52 -11.57
C ALA A 153 -52.77 -21.05 -11.65
N ASN A 154 -52.64 -20.27 -10.55
CA ASN A 154 -52.99 -18.86 -10.52
C ASN A 154 -51.87 -18.03 -9.89
N ILE A 155 -51.13 -17.35 -10.75
CA ILE A 155 -49.96 -16.57 -10.38
C ILE A 155 -50.35 -15.25 -9.67
N SER A 156 -51.62 -14.83 -9.80
CA SER A 156 -52.15 -13.60 -9.20
C SER A 156 -52.62 -13.77 -7.75
N ALA A 157 -52.73 -15.00 -7.25
CA ALA A 157 -53.17 -15.29 -5.89
C ALA A 157 -51.97 -15.39 -4.92
N PRO A 158 -52.14 -15.04 -3.63
CA PRO A 158 -51.09 -15.17 -2.64
C PRO A 158 -50.57 -16.60 -2.52
N LEU A 159 -49.26 -16.78 -2.63
CA LEU A 159 -48.61 -18.07 -2.44
C LEU A 159 -48.28 -18.30 -0.95
N TYR A 160 -48.84 -19.38 -0.38
CA TYR A 160 -48.66 -19.77 1.03
C TYR A 160 -47.72 -20.97 1.21
N LEU A 161 -47.15 -21.49 0.11
CA LEU A 161 -46.28 -22.66 0.12
C LEU A 161 -44.93 -22.34 -0.51
N PRO A 162 -43.84 -22.97 -0.05
CA PRO A 162 -42.52 -22.75 -0.63
C PRO A 162 -42.49 -23.26 -2.07
N SER A 163 -41.76 -22.55 -2.93
CA SER A 163 -41.63 -22.91 -4.34
C SER A 163 -40.17 -22.87 -4.78
N LEU A 164 -39.83 -23.77 -5.70
CA LEU A 164 -38.52 -23.80 -6.32
C LEU A 164 -38.65 -23.38 -7.80
N PRO A 165 -38.05 -22.26 -8.21
CA PRO A 165 -38.12 -21.83 -9.59
C PRO A 165 -37.06 -22.46 -10.47
N ASN A 166 -37.14 -22.13 -11.76
CA ASN A 166 -36.13 -22.51 -12.73
C ASN A 166 -34.74 -22.07 -12.27
N MET A 167 -33.87 -23.05 -12.01
CA MET A 167 -32.53 -22.84 -11.47
C MET A 167 -31.49 -22.39 -12.49
N THR A 168 -31.85 -22.26 -13.77
CA THR A 168 -30.93 -21.83 -14.84
C THR A 168 -30.34 -20.45 -14.55
N ILE A 169 -31.17 -19.41 -14.39
CA ILE A 169 -30.70 -18.04 -14.12
C ILE A 169 -30.00 -17.90 -12.75
N PRO A 170 -30.53 -18.45 -11.63
CA PRO A 170 -29.87 -18.39 -10.33
C PRO A 170 -28.47 -19.01 -10.33
N ILE A 171 -28.30 -20.17 -10.98
CA ILE A 171 -27.00 -20.83 -11.09
C ILE A 171 -26.01 -19.94 -11.84
N LEU A 172 -26.46 -19.29 -12.91
CA LEU A 172 -25.62 -18.39 -13.71
C LEU A 172 -25.26 -17.10 -12.96
N LYS A 173 -26.21 -16.50 -12.22
CA LYS A 173 -25.95 -15.37 -11.32
C LYS A 173 -24.98 -15.75 -10.19
N SER A 174 -25.18 -16.92 -9.58
CA SER A 174 -24.30 -17.45 -8.54
C SER A 174 -22.86 -17.61 -9.03
N LYS A 175 -22.67 -18.19 -10.22
CA LYS A 175 -21.35 -18.25 -10.88
C LYS A 175 -20.73 -16.86 -11.09
N ALA A 176 -21.51 -15.87 -11.49
CA ALA A 176 -21.03 -14.50 -11.72
C ALA A 176 -20.66 -13.78 -10.40
N TYR A 177 -21.40 -13.97 -9.31
CA TYR A 177 -21.01 -13.44 -8.00
C TYR A 177 -19.77 -14.13 -7.46
N ASN A 178 -19.71 -15.46 -7.59
CA ASN A 178 -18.54 -16.22 -7.18
C ASN A 178 -17.28 -15.73 -7.93
N SER A 179 -17.40 -15.41 -9.22
CA SER A 179 -16.34 -14.78 -10.02
C SER A 179 -15.85 -13.45 -9.44
N ARG A 180 -16.78 -12.55 -9.10
CA ARG A 180 -16.47 -11.26 -8.47
C ARG A 180 -15.73 -11.45 -7.14
N PHE A 181 -16.26 -12.27 -6.23
CA PHE A 181 -15.66 -12.46 -4.91
C PHE A 181 -14.35 -13.22 -4.96
N THR A 182 -14.24 -14.24 -5.82
CA THR A 182 -12.95 -14.93 -6.05
C THR A 182 -11.90 -13.96 -6.58
N THR A 183 -12.29 -13.01 -7.44
CA THR A 183 -11.38 -11.96 -7.90
C THR A 183 -10.92 -11.07 -6.74
N ILE A 184 -11.84 -10.62 -5.89
CA ILE A 184 -11.51 -9.82 -4.69
C ILE A 184 -10.56 -10.59 -3.76
N ASP A 185 -10.87 -11.85 -3.44
CA ASP A 185 -10.06 -12.72 -2.58
C ASP A 185 -8.65 -12.93 -3.17
N ASN A 186 -8.56 -13.29 -4.45
CA ASN A 186 -7.28 -13.43 -5.14
C ASN A 186 -6.46 -12.15 -5.10
N SER A 187 -7.11 -11.00 -5.21
CA SER A 187 -6.44 -9.70 -5.18
C SER A 187 -5.87 -9.38 -3.79
N ASN A 188 -6.58 -9.77 -2.73
CA ASN A 188 -6.05 -9.73 -1.37
C ASN A 188 -4.82 -10.65 -1.21
N TYR A 189 -4.90 -11.88 -1.73
CA TYR A 189 -3.74 -12.79 -1.72
C TYR A 189 -2.56 -12.24 -2.52
N PHE A 190 -2.78 -11.56 -3.64
CA PHE A 190 -1.72 -10.92 -4.43
C PHE A 190 -1.09 -9.74 -3.69
N ALA A 191 -1.89 -8.90 -3.01
CA ALA A 191 -1.39 -7.84 -2.14
C ALA A 191 -0.47 -8.41 -1.05
N ILE A 192 -0.92 -9.47 -0.36
CA ILE A 192 -0.12 -10.17 0.66
C ILE A 192 1.13 -10.80 0.05
N ALA A 193 1.03 -11.41 -1.13
CA ALA A 193 2.17 -12.03 -1.81
C ALA A 193 3.28 -11.02 -2.16
N ILE A 194 2.93 -9.77 -2.50
CA ILE A 194 3.93 -8.70 -2.70
C ILE A 194 4.65 -8.38 -1.38
N VAL A 195 3.93 -8.37 -0.25
CA VAL A 195 4.53 -8.21 1.08
C VAL A 195 5.46 -9.38 1.40
N LEU A 196 5.01 -10.60 1.17
CA LEU A 196 5.81 -11.82 1.39
C LEU A 196 7.05 -11.87 0.49
N TYR A 197 6.94 -11.40 -0.75
CA TYR A 197 8.08 -11.28 -1.66
C TYR A 197 9.19 -10.41 -1.06
N PHE A 198 8.84 -9.21 -0.57
CA PHE A 198 9.83 -8.35 0.08
C PHE A 198 10.30 -8.90 1.42
N ALA A 199 9.42 -9.55 2.19
CA ALA A 199 9.81 -10.23 3.43
C ALA A 199 10.88 -11.30 3.16
N LEU A 200 10.73 -12.09 2.08
CA LEU A 200 11.73 -13.08 1.66
C LEU A 200 13.05 -12.42 1.24
N VAL A 201 13.01 -11.36 0.43
CA VAL A 201 14.22 -10.59 0.05
C VAL A 201 14.96 -10.09 1.29
N LEU A 202 14.23 -9.53 2.25
CA LEU A 202 14.78 -9.01 3.50
C LEU A 202 15.32 -10.13 4.40
N LEU A 203 14.65 -11.29 4.44
CA LEU A 203 15.10 -12.46 5.19
C LEU A 203 16.41 -13.02 4.63
N ILE A 204 16.52 -13.19 3.31
CA ILE A 204 17.75 -13.64 2.66
C ILE A 204 18.90 -12.68 2.97
N ALA A 205 18.65 -11.37 2.88
CA ALA A 205 19.63 -10.36 3.22
C ALA A 205 20.03 -10.38 4.71
N ALA A 206 19.07 -10.61 5.61
CA ALA A 206 19.31 -10.77 7.05
C ALA A 206 20.19 -11.99 7.37
N VAL A 207 19.86 -13.15 6.81
CA VAL A 207 20.66 -14.37 6.95
C VAL A 207 22.08 -14.15 6.42
N HIS A 208 22.20 -13.51 5.24
CA HIS A 208 23.51 -13.19 4.67
C HIS A 208 24.33 -12.26 5.58
N ASN A 209 23.72 -11.18 6.08
CA ASN A 209 24.38 -10.22 6.97
C ASN A 209 24.74 -10.84 8.32
N LEU A 210 23.91 -11.72 8.87
CA LEU A 210 24.22 -12.49 10.08
C LEU A 210 25.43 -13.39 9.87
N ALA A 211 25.45 -14.15 8.77
CA ALA A 211 26.54 -15.07 8.45
C ALA A 211 27.88 -14.35 8.16
N ILE A 212 27.85 -13.10 7.67
CA ILE A 212 29.05 -12.24 7.61
C ILE A 212 29.49 -11.84 9.03
N ARG A 213 28.57 -11.44 9.89
CA ARG A 213 28.87 -10.96 11.26
C ARG A 213 29.45 -12.04 12.15
N THR A 214 28.93 -13.26 12.06
CA THR A 214 29.43 -14.43 12.82
C THR A 214 30.75 -14.96 12.27
N GLY A 215 31.24 -14.44 11.14
CA GLY A 215 32.48 -14.89 10.51
C GLY A 215 32.34 -16.17 9.68
N SER A 216 31.15 -16.78 9.64
CA SER A 216 30.87 -18.02 8.92
C SER A 216 31.16 -17.92 7.41
N ILE A 217 30.94 -16.75 6.79
CA ILE A 217 31.15 -16.54 5.34
C ILE A 217 32.51 -15.88 5.02
N GLN A 218 33.24 -15.36 6.00
CA GLN A 218 34.48 -14.60 5.76
C GLN A 218 35.62 -15.43 5.13
N LYS A 219 35.56 -16.76 5.23
CA LYS A 219 36.55 -17.70 4.66
C LYS A 219 36.18 -18.28 3.30
N TYR A 220 35.00 -17.99 2.75
CA TYR A 220 34.57 -18.57 1.47
C TYR A 220 34.95 -17.64 0.30
N SER A 221 36.17 -17.83 -0.20
CA SER A 221 36.64 -17.27 -1.48
C SER A 221 36.84 -18.41 -2.48
N SER A 222 35.76 -18.94 -3.04
CA SER A 222 35.88 -19.85 -4.19
C SER A 222 35.89 -19.04 -5.49
N PRO A 223 36.54 -19.53 -6.57
CA PRO A 223 36.51 -18.88 -7.88
C PRO A 223 35.07 -18.63 -8.37
N PHE A 224 34.15 -19.55 -8.08
CA PHE A 224 32.72 -19.40 -8.38
C PHE A 224 32.08 -18.26 -7.59
N ILE A 225 32.28 -18.18 -6.27
CA ILE A 225 31.72 -17.12 -5.43
C ILE A 225 32.28 -15.75 -5.84
N ASN A 226 33.56 -15.68 -6.15
CA ASN A 226 34.19 -14.44 -6.62
C ASN A 226 33.66 -14.02 -7.99
N ARG A 227 33.44 -14.98 -8.91
CA ARG A 227 32.77 -14.75 -10.19
C ARG A 227 31.33 -14.28 -9.99
N PHE A 228 30.57 -14.93 -9.12
CA PHE A 228 29.20 -14.49 -8.81
C PHE A 228 29.18 -13.07 -8.21
N ARG A 229 30.07 -12.76 -7.27
CA ARG A 229 30.22 -11.41 -6.71
C ARG A 229 30.56 -10.37 -7.78
N SER A 230 31.49 -10.69 -8.68
CA SER A 230 31.95 -9.78 -9.73
C SER A 230 30.89 -9.53 -10.81
N TYR A 231 30.01 -10.49 -11.07
CA TYR A 231 28.96 -10.36 -12.10
C TYR A 231 27.58 -9.98 -11.56
N VAL A 232 27.26 -10.25 -10.29
CA VAL A 232 25.88 -10.09 -9.78
C VAL A 232 25.78 -9.09 -8.62
N ILE A 233 26.68 -9.17 -7.64
CA ILE A 233 26.53 -8.40 -6.38
C ILE A 233 27.10 -6.97 -6.49
N ILE A 234 28.31 -6.86 -7.05
CA ILE A 234 29.11 -5.63 -7.02
C ILE A 234 28.87 -4.68 -8.21
N PRO A 235 28.73 -5.14 -9.47
CA PRO A 235 28.82 -4.24 -10.61
C PRO A 235 27.56 -3.38 -10.82
N ALA A 236 27.74 -2.30 -11.58
CA ALA A 236 26.64 -1.52 -12.13
C ALA A 236 25.77 -2.39 -13.06
N LEU A 237 24.54 -1.93 -13.34
CA LEU A 237 23.59 -2.65 -14.19
C LEU A 237 24.20 -3.08 -15.53
N PHE A 238 24.86 -2.14 -16.22
CA PHE A 238 25.50 -2.40 -17.51
C PHE A 238 27.02 -2.64 -17.38
N PRO A 239 27.63 -3.48 -18.23
CA PRO A 239 29.06 -3.85 -18.17
C PRO A 239 30.04 -2.65 -18.18
N HIS A 240 29.67 -1.54 -18.81
CA HIS A 240 30.43 -0.28 -18.84
C HIS A 240 29.67 0.89 -18.18
N GLY A 241 28.58 0.60 -17.47
CA GLY A 241 27.77 1.62 -16.82
C GLY A 241 28.46 2.17 -15.58
N LYS A 242 28.41 3.51 -15.38
CA LYS A 242 28.84 4.11 -14.12
C LYS A 242 27.69 4.03 -13.11
N TYR A 243 27.93 3.38 -11.97
CA TYR A 243 26.94 3.30 -10.89
C TYR A 243 26.56 4.71 -10.41
N MET A 244 25.26 4.97 -10.23
CA MET A 244 24.70 6.27 -9.82
C MET A 244 24.92 7.44 -10.80
N GLN A 245 25.28 7.18 -12.07
CA GLN A 245 25.20 8.21 -13.10
C GLN A 245 23.76 8.30 -13.64
N ALA A 246 23.32 9.53 -13.88
CA ALA A 246 22.07 9.78 -14.58
C ALA A 246 22.16 9.21 -16.01
N ALA A 247 21.23 8.31 -16.37
CA ALA A 247 21.08 7.78 -17.71
C ALA A 247 19.89 8.47 -18.39
N GLY A 248 19.98 8.70 -19.71
CA GLY A 248 18.97 9.41 -20.49
C GLY A 248 19.38 10.85 -20.82
N TRP A 249 18.43 11.63 -21.35
CA TRP A 249 18.64 13.02 -21.73
C TRP A 249 18.57 13.96 -20.52
N GLU A 250 19.07 15.19 -20.63
CA GLU A 250 19.09 16.13 -19.49
C GLU A 250 17.69 16.35 -18.87
N TRP A 251 16.67 16.50 -19.71
CA TRP A 251 15.27 16.66 -19.33
C TRP A 251 14.51 15.33 -19.14
N CYS A 252 15.12 14.20 -19.53
CA CYS A 252 14.54 12.86 -19.40
C CYS A 252 15.61 11.88 -18.87
N SER A 253 16.07 12.13 -17.65
CA SER A 253 17.10 11.32 -17.00
C SER A 253 16.54 10.47 -15.87
N THR A 254 17.22 9.37 -15.53
CA THR A 254 16.91 8.49 -14.41
C THR A 254 18.20 7.93 -13.80
N LEU A 255 18.17 7.61 -12.51
CA LEU A 255 19.27 6.91 -11.85
C LEU A 255 19.03 5.42 -11.93
N LEU A 256 19.92 4.72 -12.63
CA LEU A 256 19.79 3.27 -12.80
C LEU A 256 20.15 2.53 -11.49
N PRO A 257 19.37 1.50 -11.12
CA PRO A 257 19.70 0.62 -10.01
C PRO A 257 21.00 -0.17 -10.25
N ASN A 258 21.61 -0.73 -9.21
CA ASN A 258 22.63 -1.78 -9.39
C ASN A 258 21.97 -3.11 -9.79
N ARG A 259 22.79 -4.14 -10.10
CA ARG A 259 22.26 -5.43 -10.54
C ARG A 259 21.38 -6.12 -9.51
N VAL A 260 21.74 -6.10 -8.22
CA VAL A 260 20.92 -6.70 -7.16
C VAL A 260 19.56 -5.99 -7.05
N GLU A 261 19.57 -4.66 -7.03
CA GLU A 261 18.34 -3.85 -7.06
C GLU A 261 17.50 -4.14 -8.30
N SER A 262 18.16 -4.37 -9.45
CA SER A 262 17.50 -4.70 -10.72
C SER A 262 16.92 -6.11 -10.75
N ILE A 263 17.57 -7.09 -10.10
CA ILE A 263 17.05 -8.45 -9.96
C ILE A 263 15.80 -8.44 -9.07
N VAL A 264 15.85 -7.70 -7.96
CA VAL A 264 14.66 -7.49 -7.11
C VAL A 264 13.56 -6.78 -7.91
N ALA A 265 13.92 -5.80 -8.75
CA ALA A 265 12.97 -5.14 -9.62
C ALA A 265 12.33 -6.06 -10.65
N LEU A 266 13.14 -6.91 -11.29
CA LEU A 266 12.68 -7.89 -12.27
C LEU A 266 11.76 -8.92 -11.61
N GLY A 267 12.10 -9.39 -10.42
CA GLY A 267 11.25 -10.30 -9.65
C GLY A 267 9.87 -9.68 -9.36
N LEU A 268 9.84 -8.42 -8.91
CA LEU A 268 8.59 -7.70 -8.71
C LEU A 268 7.82 -7.50 -10.03
N PHE A 269 8.49 -7.17 -11.12
CA PHE A 269 7.88 -7.03 -12.44
C PHE A 269 7.21 -8.32 -12.90
N VAL A 270 7.92 -9.45 -12.83
CA VAL A 270 7.39 -10.76 -13.19
C VAL A 270 6.17 -11.09 -12.32
N LEU A 271 6.27 -10.88 -11.01
CA LEU A 271 5.15 -11.09 -10.09
C LEU A 271 3.93 -10.24 -10.45
N GLN A 272 4.15 -8.97 -10.78
CA GLN A 272 3.10 -8.04 -11.19
C GLN A 272 2.42 -8.48 -12.50
N MET A 273 3.21 -8.89 -13.50
CA MET A 273 2.68 -9.41 -14.78
C MET A 273 1.84 -10.66 -14.55
N VAL A 274 2.34 -11.60 -13.74
CA VAL A 274 1.60 -12.81 -13.39
C VAL A 274 0.27 -12.43 -12.74
N PHE A 275 0.27 -11.57 -11.72
CA PHE A 275 -0.95 -11.19 -11.01
C PHE A 275 -1.98 -10.47 -11.89
N TRP A 276 -1.55 -9.65 -12.85
CA TRP A 276 -2.48 -9.08 -13.84
C TRP A 276 -3.07 -10.14 -14.78
N CYS A 277 -2.28 -11.15 -15.16
CA CYS A 277 -2.67 -12.18 -16.11
C CYS A 277 -3.35 -13.41 -15.49
N VAL A 278 -3.32 -13.60 -14.16
CA VAL A 278 -3.99 -14.74 -13.51
C VAL A 278 -5.47 -14.77 -13.92
N PRO A 279 -6.02 -15.92 -14.34
CA PRO A 279 -7.39 -16.01 -14.81
C PRO A 279 -8.41 -15.41 -13.83
N TYR A 280 -9.24 -14.52 -14.36
CA TYR A 280 -10.43 -14.04 -13.67
C TYR A 280 -11.47 -15.16 -13.75
N HIS A 281 -11.60 -15.93 -12.67
CA HIS A 281 -12.45 -17.12 -12.61
C HIS A 281 -13.88 -16.69 -12.88
N GLY A 282 -14.49 -17.14 -13.99
CA GLY A 282 -15.85 -16.75 -14.36
C GLY A 282 -15.98 -15.34 -14.96
N ALA A 283 -14.91 -14.79 -15.54
CA ALA A 283 -15.00 -13.68 -16.51
C ALA A 283 -15.59 -14.14 -17.86
N GLN A 284 -16.59 -15.01 -17.78
CA GLN A 284 -17.19 -15.62 -18.94
C GLN A 284 -18.25 -14.67 -19.47
N SER A 285 -17.80 -13.82 -20.39
CA SER A 285 -18.59 -13.17 -21.45
C SER A 285 -19.31 -14.16 -22.38
N SER A 286 -19.48 -15.42 -21.95
CA SER A 286 -20.06 -16.53 -22.73
C SER A 286 -21.27 -17.16 -22.06
N LEU A 287 -21.78 -16.60 -20.95
CA LEU A 287 -23.06 -17.05 -20.41
C LEU A 287 -24.19 -16.40 -21.25
N PRO A 288 -24.96 -17.18 -22.03
CA PRO A 288 -26.02 -16.62 -22.87
C PRO A 288 -27.07 -15.95 -21.97
N GLY A 289 -27.48 -14.72 -22.30
CA GLY A 289 -28.72 -14.13 -21.78
C GLY A 289 -28.64 -12.90 -20.85
N GLY A 290 -27.49 -12.21 -20.69
CA GLY A 290 -27.37 -11.08 -19.75
C GLY A 290 -27.45 -9.65 -20.33
N GLY A 291 -27.44 -9.50 -21.65
CA GLY A 291 -27.53 -8.21 -22.34
C GLY A 291 -27.24 -8.36 -23.83
N SER A 292 -27.74 -7.46 -24.67
CA SER A 292 -27.58 -7.50 -26.13
C SER A 292 -26.11 -7.55 -26.60
N ASP A 293 -25.17 -7.18 -25.72
CA ASP A 293 -23.76 -6.91 -26.07
C ASP A 293 -22.76 -7.84 -25.32
N GLY A 294 -23.19 -9.05 -24.93
CA GLY A 294 -22.31 -10.02 -24.24
C GLY A 294 -22.03 -9.73 -22.76
N GLY A 295 -22.83 -8.87 -22.14
CA GLY A 295 -22.83 -8.66 -20.69
C GLY A 295 -23.33 -9.89 -19.93
N GLY A 296 -22.65 -10.26 -18.83
CA GLY A 296 -23.10 -11.33 -17.95
C GLY A 296 -24.26 -10.91 -17.04
N TYR A 297 -24.82 -11.84 -16.27
CA TYR A 297 -26.00 -11.61 -15.41
C TYR A 297 -25.87 -10.53 -14.31
N LEU A 298 -24.66 -10.01 -14.06
CA LEU A 298 -24.40 -8.92 -13.12
C LEU A 298 -24.17 -7.57 -13.80
N TYR A 299 -23.80 -7.57 -15.08
CA TYR A 299 -23.27 -6.39 -15.75
C TYR A 299 -23.82 -6.27 -17.16
N ALA A 300 -24.37 -5.10 -17.48
CA ALA A 300 -25.04 -4.84 -18.75
C ALA A 300 -24.18 -5.07 -20.01
N SER A 301 -22.85 -5.05 -19.92
CA SER A 301 -21.96 -5.32 -21.05
C SER A 301 -20.68 -6.06 -20.66
N ALA A 302 -20.08 -6.78 -21.63
CA ALA A 302 -18.82 -7.48 -21.44
C ALA A 302 -17.71 -6.53 -20.96
N THR A 303 -17.63 -5.34 -21.55
CA THR A 303 -16.67 -4.29 -21.18
C THR A 303 -16.81 -3.89 -19.71
N LYS A 304 -18.03 -3.65 -19.23
CA LYS A 304 -18.28 -3.27 -17.82
C LYS A 304 -17.90 -4.40 -16.87
N SER A 305 -18.17 -5.64 -17.24
CA SER A 305 -17.75 -6.83 -16.48
C SER A 305 -16.23 -6.88 -16.33
N TRP A 306 -15.49 -6.82 -17.44
CA TRP A 306 -14.03 -6.84 -17.44
C TRP A 306 -13.42 -5.67 -16.69
N CYS A 307 -13.88 -4.44 -16.94
CA CYS A 307 -13.42 -3.27 -16.22
C CYS A 307 -13.61 -3.43 -14.71
N ARG A 308 -14.73 -4.02 -14.26
CA ARG A 308 -14.98 -4.17 -12.83
C ARG A 308 -14.03 -5.19 -12.19
N LEU A 309 -13.83 -6.33 -12.84
CA LEU A 309 -12.94 -7.37 -12.35
C LEU A 309 -11.48 -6.91 -12.32
N VAL A 310 -11.00 -6.28 -13.40
CA VAL A 310 -9.66 -5.69 -13.47
C VAL A 310 -9.51 -4.57 -12.43
N GLY A 311 -10.52 -3.70 -12.31
CA GLY A 311 -10.52 -2.59 -11.37
C GLY A 311 -10.44 -3.03 -9.91
N TYR A 312 -11.18 -4.06 -9.49
CA TYR A 312 -11.04 -4.62 -8.14
C TYR A 312 -9.62 -5.14 -7.90
N ARG A 313 -9.07 -5.86 -8.88
CA ARG A 313 -7.73 -6.45 -8.72
C ARG A 313 -6.65 -5.42 -8.56
N THR A 314 -6.59 -4.46 -9.47
CA THR A 314 -5.57 -3.42 -9.42
C THR A 314 -5.77 -2.48 -8.24
N GLY A 315 -7.01 -2.15 -7.86
CA GLY A 315 -7.31 -1.33 -6.68
C GLY A 315 -6.76 -1.93 -5.39
N ILE A 316 -7.11 -3.19 -5.09
CA ILE A 316 -6.66 -3.89 -3.88
C ILE A 316 -5.14 -4.09 -3.89
N MET A 317 -4.56 -4.46 -5.03
CA MET A 317 -3.11 -4.60 -5.18
C MET A 317 -2.36 -3.27 -5.02
N SER A 318 -2.99 -2.14 -5.35
CA SER A 318 -2.43 -0.80 -5.13
C SER A 318 -2.35 -0.50 -3.64
N PHE A 319 -3.45 -0.72 -2.90
CA PHE A 319 -3.52 -0.50 -1.45
C PHE A 319 -2.47 -1.35 -0.70
N GLY A 320 -2.31 -2.62 -1.07
CA GLY A 320 -1.31 -3.51 -0.46
C GLY A 320 0.14 -3.03 -0.58
N LYS A 321 0.45 -2.17 -1.56
CA LYS A 321 1.79 -1.61 -1.78
C LYS A 321 2.07 -0.36 -0.93
N ILE A 322 1.04 0.32 -0.43
CA ILE A 322 1.18 1.61 0.28
C ILE A 322 2.07 1.47 1.54
N PRO A 323 1.87 0.47 2.43
CA PRO A 323 2.71 0.37 3.63
C PRO A 323 4.17 0.11 3.32
N LEU A 324 4.46 -0.77 2.37
CA LEU A 324 5.82 -1.06 1.94
C LEU A 324 6.49 0.16 1.31
N ALA A 325 5.75 0.96 0.54
CA ALA A 325 6.29 2.18 -0.07
C ALA A 325 6.73 3.16 1.01
N ILE A 326 5.91 3.40 2.03
CA ILE A 326 6.29 4.25 3.17
C ILE A 326 7.42 3.60 3.97
N PHE A 327 7.35 2.29 4.20
CA PHE A 327 8.33 1.54 4.97
C PHE A 327 9.76 1.66 4.41
N PHE A 328 9.90 1.57 3.09
CA PHE A 328 11.20 1.72 2.44
C PHE A 328 11.70 3.17 2.36
N SER A 329 10.86 4.16 2.65
CA SER A 329 11.25 5.58 2.71
C SER A 329 11.81 6.02 4.06
N GLY A 330 11.57 5.23 5.13
CA GLY A 330 11.97 5.56 6.49
C GLY A 330 13.49 5.57 6.71
N ARG A 331 13.99 6.58 7.44
CA ARG A 331 15.43 6.70 7.78
C ARG A 331 15.80 5.78 8.94
N ASN A 332 14.88 5.55 9.88
CA ASN A 332 15.09 4.72 11.06
C ASN A 332 14.57 3.30 10.85
N ASN A 333 14.99 2.72 9.73
CA ASN A 333 14.62 1.36 9.41
C ASN A 333 15.58 0.38 10.09
N PHE A 334 15.13 -0.27 11.18
CA PHE A 334 15.91 -1.28 11.91
C PHE A 334 16.35 -2.44 10.98
N LEU A 335 15.66 -2.66 9.87
CA LEU A 335 16.08 -3.63 8.88
C LEU A 335 17.40 -3.27 8.23
N THR A 336 17.80 -2.01 8.16
CA THR A 336 19.15 -1.69 7.66
C THR A 336 20.22 -2.33 8.56
N TRP A 337 20.01 -2.34 9.88
CA TRP A 337 20.88 -3.07 10.81
C TRP A 337 20.75 -4.59 10.64
N LEU A 338 19.54 -5.12 10.52
CA LEU A 338 19.29 -6.56 10.41
C LEU A 338 19.80 -7.16 9.08
N THR A 339 19.53 -6.50 7.97
CA THR A 339 19.62 -7.07 6.60
C THR A 339 20.91 -6.81 5.87
N GLY A 340 21.80 -5.92 6.33
CA GLY A 340 22.92 -5.55 5.47
C GLY A 340 22.61 -4.40 4.50
N ILE A 341 21.34 -4.22 4.11
CA ILE A 341 20.93 -3.33 3.01
C ILE A 341 21.17 -1.85 3.35
N LYS A 342 21.66 -1.11 2.35
CA LYS A 342 21.91 0.34 2.44
C LYS A 342 20.60 1.10 2.30
N TYR A 343 20.47 2.22 3.01
CA TYR A 343 19.30 3.12 2.88
C TYR A 343 19.07 3.57 1.42
N SER A 344 20.14 3.80 0.66
CA SER A 344 20.04 4.15 -0.77
C SER A 344 19.28 3.09 -1.59
N SER A 345 19.47 1.81 -1.28
CA SER A 345 18.79 0.69 -1.95
C SER A 345 17.33 0.59 -1.53
N LEU A 346 17.01 0.81 -0.26
CA LEU A 346 15.61 0.91 0.19
C LEU A 346 14.88 2.04 -0.54
N ILE A 347 15.51 3.19 -0.74
CA ILE A 347 14.95 4.28 -1.53
C ILE A 347 14.73 3.90 -3.00
N GLN A 348 15.54 3.00 -3.59
CA GLN A 348 15.23 2.46 -4.91
C GLN A 348 13.98 1.56 -4.89
N PHE A 349 13.82 0.73 -3.86
CA PHE A 349 12.61 -0.09 -3.67
C PHE A 349 11.36 0.78 -3.47
N HIS A 350 11.44 1.84 -2.67
CA HIS A 350 10.37 2.84 -2.54
C HIS A 350 9.94 3.40 -3.90
N LYS A 351 10.88 3.88 -4.72
CA LYS A 351 10.56 4.45 -6.05
C LYS A 351 9.91 3.42 -6.97
N MET A 352 10.46 2.21 -7.01
CA MET A 352 9.96 1.14 -7.86
C MET A 352 8.55 0.71 -7.46
N LEU A 353 8.34 0.45 -6.17
CA LEU A 353 7.06 0.02 -5.66
C LEU A 353 5.98 1.09 -5.84
N SER A 354 6.32 2.36 -5.61
CA SER A 354 5.39 3.50 -5.79
C SER A 354 4.95 3.65 -7.25
N ARG A 355 5.82 3.35 -8.22
CA ARG A 355 5.45 3.35 -9.65
C ARG A 355 4.43 2.25 -9.97
N TYR A 356 4.65 1.02 -9.49
CA TYR A 356 3.67 -0.06 -9.69
C TYR A 356 2.36 0.20 -8.94
N MET A 357 2.43 0.73 -7.72
CA MET A 357 1.26 1.19 -6.96
C MET A 357 0.44 2.20 -7.75
N PHE A 358 1.10 3.16 -8.40
CA PHE A 358 0.45 4.17 -9.23
C PHE A 358 -0.15 3.56 -10.49
N VAL A 359 0.57 2.68 -11.20
CA VAL A 359 0.03 2.00 -12.39
C VAL A 359 -1.24 1.21 -12.04
N ASP A 360 -1.23 0.50 -10.92
CA ASP A 360 -2.41 -0.21 -10.43
C ASP A 360 -3.58 0.72 -10.10
N ALA A 361 -3.33 1.83 -9.40
CA ALA A 361 -4.34 2.85 -9.10
C ALA A 361 -4.90 3.52 -10.37
N LEU A 362 -4.05 3.74 -11.37
CA LEU A 362 -4.43 4.32 -12.65
C LEU A 362 -5.34 3.36 -13.43
N ILE A 363 -4.97 2.08 -13.52
CA ILE A 363 -5.81 1.05 -14.16
C ILE A 363 -7.16 0.95 -13.44
N HIS A 364 -7.16 0.96 -12.11
CA HIS A 364 -8.39 0.97 -11.30
C HIS A 364 -9.28 2.16 -11.67
N SER A 365 -8.73 3.37 -11.63
CA SER A 365 -9.46 4.60 -11.92
C SER A 365 -10.01 4.66 -13.34
N ILE A 366 -9.23 4.23 -14.33
CA ILE A 366 -9.68 4.15 -15.73
C ILE A 366 -10.84 3.16 -15.85
N ALA A 367 -10.72 1.98 -15.23
CA ALA A 367 -11.75 0.96 -15.32
C ALA A 367 -13.08 1.42 -14.73
N PHE A 368 -13.07 2.06 -13.55
CA PHE A 368 -14.28 2.62 -12.93
C PHE A 368 -14.83 3.84 -13.68
N SER A 369 -13.96 4.65 -14.31
CA SER A 369 -14.38 5.74 -15.19
C SER A 369 -15.11 5.22 -16.43
N ILE A 370 -14.67 4.10 -17.02
CA ILE A 370 -15.35 3.45 -18.14
C ILE A 370 -16.72 2.90 -17.70
N ILE A 371 -16.79 2.23 -16.54
CA ILE A 371 -18.06 1.67 -16.01
C ILE A 371 -19.10 2.77 -15.82
N HIS A 372 -18.68 3.90 -15.26
CA HIS A 372 -19.55 5.00 -14.86
C HIS A 372 -19.60 6.16 -15.86
N LYS A 373 -19.10 5.99 -17.09
CA LYS A 373 -18.97 7.05 -18.10
C LYS A 373 -20.24 7.90 -18.28
N ALA A 374 -21.40 7.25 -18.38
CA ALA A 374 -22.69 7.94 -18.59
C ALA A 374 -23.17 8.77 -17.39
N ILE A 375 -22.73 8.41 -16.19
CA ILE A 375 -23.14 9.04 -14.92
C ILE A 375 -21.94 9.62 -14.16
N PHE A 376 -20.82 9.89 -14.85
CA PHE A 376 -19.55 10.22 -14.21
C PHE A 376 -19.65 11.48 -13.34
N ALA A 377 -20.33 12.52 -13.85
CA ALA A 377 -20.57 13.75 -13.09
C ALA A 377 -21.43 13.52 -11.84
N SER A 378 -22.37 12.57 -11.88
CA SER A 378 -23.14 12.17 -10.70
C SER A 378 -22.29 11.38 -9.72
N MET A 379 -21.43 10.49 -10.21
CA MET A 379 -20.54 9.70 -9.36
C MET A 379 -19.51 10.57 -8.65
N LEU A 380 -19.01 11.64 -9.28
CA LEU A 380 -18.13 12.62 -8.63
C LEU A 380 -18.79 13.35 -7.44
N LYS A 381 -20.12 13.32 -7.31
CA LYS A 381 -20.82 13.86 -6.13
C LYS A 381 -20.85 12.87 -4.97
N THR A 382 -20.54 11.60 -5.21
CA THR A 382 -20.45 10.58 -4.16
C THR A 382 -19.07 10.65 -3.50
N ALA A 383 -19.04 10.66 -2.17
CA ALA A 383 -17.82 10.86 -1.40
C ALA A 383 -16.71 9.87 -1.78
N SER A 384 -17.00 8.55 -1.74
CA SER A 384 -16.00 7.51 -2.05
C SER A 384 -15.37 7.68 -3.44
N PHE A 385 -16.19 7.93 -4.48
CA PHE A 385 -15.68 8.09 -5.85
C PHE A 385 -14.85 9.37 -6.02
N ALA A 386 -15.30 10.48 -5.41
CA ALA A 386 -14.55 11.74 -5.41
C ALA A 386 -13.17 11.58 -4.76
N TYR A 387 -13.11 10.95 -3.58
CA TYR A 387 -11.85 10.70 -2.89
C TYR A 387 -10.91 9.78 -3.68
N GLY A 388 -11.43 8.73 -4.33
CA GLY A 388 -10.63 7.85 -5.21
C GLY A 388 -10.04 8.59 -6.42
N PHE A 389 -10.82 9.49 -7.03
CA PHE A 389 -10.34 10.36 -8.11
C PHE A 389 -9.22 11.29 -7.63
N VAL A 390 -9.43 12.00 -6.52
CA VAL A 390 -8.43 12.90 -5.93
C VAL A 390 -7.16 12.14 -5.54
N ALA A 391 -7.28 10.95 -4.94
CA ALA A 391 -6.13 10.11 -4.58
C ALA A 391 -5.26 9.79 -5.80
N THR A 392 -5.88 9.44 -6.93
CA THR A 392 -5.16 9.13 -8.17
C THR A 392 -4.47 10.35 -8.76
N VAL A 393 -5.12 11.53 -8.72
CA VAL A 393 -4.51 12.79 -9.13
C VAL A 393 -3.30 13.12 -8.25
N LEU A 394 -3.43 13.04 -6.93
CA LEU A 394 -2.33 13.28 -5.99
C LEU A 394 -1.15 12.31 -6.24
N ALA A 395 -1.44 11.03 -6.48
CA ALA A 395 -0.42 10.05 -6.82
C ALA A 395 0.29 10.38 -8.15
N ALA A 396 -0.45 10.77 -9.19
CA ALA A 396 0.13 11.20 -10.46
C ALA A 396 1.03 12.42 -10.30
N THR A 397 0.56 13.44 -9.57
CA THR A 397 1.30 14.66 -9.25
C THR A 397 2.59 14.34 -8.50
N MET A 398 2.54 13.43 -7.52
CA MET A 398 3.74 12.96 -6.81
C MET A 398 4.74 12.29 -7.75
N ILE A 399 4.30 11.45 -8.69
CA ILE A 399 5.20 10.79 -9.65
C ILE A 399 5.88 11.80 -10.57
N ILE A 400 5.13 12.79 -11.08
CA ILE A 400 5.64 13.84 -11.97
C ILE A 400 6.70 14.69 -11.25
N PHE A 401 6.40 15.23 -10.07
CA PHE A 401 7.37 16.01 -9.30
C PHE A 401 8.54 15.17 -8.76
N SER A 402 8.41 13.85 -8.71
CA SER A 402 9.49 12.93 -8.37
C SER A 402 10.43 12.60 -9.52
N TRP A 403 10.22 13.15 -10.72
CA TRP A 403 11.13 12.92 -11.84
C TRP A 403 12.52 13.52 -11.53
N HIS A 404 13.56 12.77 -11.87
CA HIS A 404 14.95 13.10 -11.60
C HIS A 404 15.40 14.54 -11.95
N PRO A 405 15.10 15.15 -13.12
CA PRO A 405 15.49 16.52 -13.41
C PRO A 405 14.92 17.52 -12.40
N PHE A 406 13.63 17.44 -12.06
CA PHE A 406 13.01 18.34 -11.07
C PHE A 406 13.68 18.22 -9.71
N ARG A 407 13.89 16.98 -9.25
CA ARG A 407 14.54 16.71 -7.96
C ARG A 407 16.00 17.10 -7.89
N LYS A 408 16.73 17.02 -9.00
CA LYS A 408 18.15 17.39 -9.08
C LYS A 408 18.33 18.90 -8.88
N HIS A 409 17.46 19.71 -9.46
CA HIS A 409 17.57 21.18 -9.40
C HIS A 409 16.89 21.77 -8.17
N THR A 410 15.80 21.17 -7.68
CA THR A 410 14.99 21.71 -6.58
C THR A 410 14.61 20.62 -5.56
N TYR A 411 15.62 20.01 -4.93
CA TYR A 411 15.41 18.89 -4.00
C TYR A 411 14.47 19.24 -2.83
N GLU A 412 14.63 20.44 -2.27
CA GLU A 412 13.84 20.89 -1.12
C GLU A 412 12.35 21.05 -1.49
N ILE A 413 12.05 21.73 -2.60
CA ILE A 413 10.67 21.90 -3.11
C ILE A 413 10.04 20.53 -3.38
N PHE A 414 10.78 19.61 -4.01
CA PHE A 414 10.34 18.24 -4.21
C PHE A 414 9.99 17.58 -2.87
N LEU A 415 10.89 17.62 -1.88
CA LEU A 415 10.73 16.90 -0.62
C LEU A 415 9.48 17.36 0.13
N TYR A 416 9.27 18.67 0.29
CA TYR A 416 8.14 19.20 1.05
C TYR A 416 6.82 19.01 0.31
N THR A 417 6.79 19.33 -0.99
CA THR A 417 5.61 19.09 -1.83
C THR A 417 5.23 17.61 -1.80
N HIS A 418 6.19 16.69 -1.90
CA HIS A 418 5.92 15.25 -1.84
C HIS A 418 5.36 14.81 -0.50
N ILE A 419 5.85 15.35 0.63
CA ILE A 419 5.31 15.02 1.96
C ILE A 419 3.86 15.52 2.11
N VAL A 420 3.58 16.76 1.70
CA VAL A 420 2.22 17.33 1.77
C VAL A 420 1.25 16.53 0.90
N LEU A 421 1.64 16.23 -0.34
CA LEU A 421 0.84 15.41 -1.25
C LEU A 421 0.67 13.98 -0.72
N ALA A 422 1.68 13.39 -0.07
CA ALA A 422 1.58 12.06 0.53
C ALA A 422 0.59 12.03 1.70
N VAL A 423 0.55 13.07 2.55
CA VAL A 423 -0.49 13.20 3.59
C VAL A 423 -1.87 13.28 2.96
N GLY A 424 -2.05 14.17 1.97
CA GLY A 424 -3.32 14.29 1.24
C GLY A 424 -3.74 12.96 0.61
N PHE A 425 -2.81 12.26 -0.02
CA PHE A 425 -3.02 10.94 -0.63
C PHE A 425 -3.54 9.93 0.39
N LEU A 426 -2.88 9.78 1.54
CA LEU A 426 -3.32 8.84 2.59
C LEU A 426 -4.69 9.19 3.15
N VAL A 427 -4.98 10.48 3.36
CA VAL A 427 -6.30 10.94 3.83
C VAL A 427 -7.38 10.61 2.79
N THR A 428 -7.11 10.87 1.52
CA THR A 428 -8.07 10.54 0.45
C THR A 428 -8.25 9.03 0.28
N CYS A 429 -7.20 8.22 0.41
CA CYS A 429 -7.32 6.77 0.40
C CYS A 429 -8.13 6.23 1.59
N TRP A 430 -7.98 6.82 2.77
CA TRP A 430 -8.80 6.49 3.95
C TRP A 430 -10.28 6.73 3.64
N TYR A 431 -10.65 7.95 3.22
CA TYR A 431 -12.05 8.26 2.95
C TYR A 431 -12.61 7.56 1.72
N HIS A 432 -11.77 7.16 0.77
CA HIS A 432 -12.17 6.34 -0.37
C HIS A 432 -12.63 4.93 0.06
N CYS A 433 -12.00 4.35 1.09
CA CYS A 433 -12.23 2.94 1.45
C CYS A 433 -12.71 2.70 2.90
N LYS A 434 -12.94 3.74 3.70
CA LYS A 434 -13.37 3.58 5.11
C LYS A 434 -14.63 2.73 5.29
N ASP A 435 -15.56 2.80 4.34
CA ASP A 435 -16.84 2.09 4.38
C ASP A 435 -16.81 0.79 3.55
N ASP A 436 -15.82 0.63 2.66
CA ASP A 436 -15.68 -0.50 1.73
C ASP A 436 -14.70 -1.59 2.23
N GLY A 437 -13.77 -1.25 3.13
CA GLY A 437 -12.73 -2.16 3.66
C GLY A 437 -11.30 -1.70 3.35
N TRP A 438 -10.27 -2.54 3.55
CA TRP A 438 -8.85 -2.26 3.20
C TRP A 438 -8.17 -1.08 3.92
N SER A 439 -8.87 -0.45 4.85
CA SER A 439 -8.35 0.68 5.65
C SER A 439 -7.20 0.26 6.55
N GLU A 440 -7.09 -1.03 6.89
CA GLU A 440 -5.98 -1.61 7.63
C GLU A 440 -4.62 -1.38 6.95
N TRP A 441 -4.57 -1.34 5.61
CA TRP A 441 -3.35 -1.00 4.88
C TRP A 441 -2.95 0.45 5.15
N ILE A 442 -3.90 1.38 5.16
CA ILE A 442 -3.63 2.79 5.46
C ILE A 442 -3.20 2.96 6.92
N VAL A 443 -3.84 2.26 7.86
CA VAL A 443 -3.42 2.26 9.28
C VAL A 443 -1.98 1.77 9.42
N ALA A 444 -1.60 0.65 8.78
CA ALA A 444 -0.25 0.12 8.84
C ALA A 444 0.79 1.11 8.29
N ALA A 445 0.47 1.76 7.16
CA ALA A 445 1.26 2.83 6.56
C ALA A 445 1.48 4.00 7.52
N CYS A 446 0.40 4.54 8.09
CA CYS A 446 0.44 5.67 9.03
C CYS A 446 1.17 5.31 10.33
N ALA A 447 0.93 4.13 10.89
CA ALA A 447 1.57 3.66 12.12
C ALA A 447 3.10 3.60 11.97
N TYR A 448 3.59 3.02 10.87
CA TYR A 448 5.03 3.00 10.61
C TYR A 448 5.60 4.41 10.37
N TRP A 449 4.88 5.25 9.63
CA TRP A 449 5.35 6.61 9.36
C TRP A 449 5.48 7.42 10.66
N ALA A 450 4.48 7.34 11.53
CA ALA A 450 4.49 7.95 12.84
C ALA A 450 5.66 7.44 13.69
N TYR A 451 5.89 6.12 13.73
CA TYR A 451 7.04 5.52 14.40
C TYR A 451 8.38 6.11 13.91
N ASP A 452 8.60 6.19 12.59
CA ASP A 452 9.84 6.77 12.05
C ASP A 452 10.00 8.24 12.48
N ARG A 453 8.93 9.04 12.47
CA ARG A 453 8.96 10.45 12.88
C ARG A 453 9.22 10.62 14.37
N LEU A 454 8.55 9.86 15.22
CA LEU A 454 8.76 9.90 16.67
C LEU A 454 10.19 9.51 17.05
N LEU A 455 10.76 8.49 16.39
CA LEU A 455 12.13 8.08 16.65
C LEU A 455 13.16 9.13 16.21
N ARG A 456 12.88 9.90 15.14
CA ARG A 456 13.71 11.05 14.74
C ARG A 456 13.66 12.16 15.79
N LEU A 457 12.46 12.53 16.24
CA LEU A 457 12.28 13.55 17.28
C LEU A 457 12.98 13.13 18.57
N TYR A 458 12.87 11.87 18.97
CA TYR A 458 13.60 11.34 20.13
C TYR A 458 15.13 11.44 19.99
N ARG A 459 15.68 11.04 18.83
CA ARG A 459 17.14 11.16 18.55
C ARG A 459 17.61 12.61 18.53
N MET A 460 16.80 13.51 17.99
CA MET A 460 17.10 14.94 17.97
C MET A 460 17.02 15.54 19.38
N ALA A 461 15.99 15.20 20.17
CA ALA A 461 15.82 15.67 21.54
C ALA A 461 16.96 15.18 22.46
N THR A 462 17.37 13.92 22.32
CA THR A 462 18.49 13.36 23.09
C THR A 462 19.85 13.95 22.71
N PHE A 463 20.04 14.37 21.46
CA PHE A 463 21.23 15.12 21.04
C PHE A 463 21.18 16.56 21.56
N GLY A 464 20.04 17.24 21.36
CA GLY A 464 19.80 18.64 21.67
C GLY A 464 20.56 19.61 20.76
N TYR A 465 20.14 20.87 20.68
CA TYR A 465 20.92 21.88 19.96
C TYR A 465 22.22 22.19 20.70
N LYS A 466 23.35 22.08 20.02
CA LYS A 466 24.71 22.33 20.52
C LYS A 466 25.38 23.41 19.71
N ASP A 467 26.24 24.19 20.34
CA ASP A 467 27.08 25.15 19.63
C ASP A 467 28.07 24.40 18.73
N ALA A 468 28.16 24.87 17.50
CA ALA A 468 29.10 24.41 16.49
C ALA A 468 30.03 25.57 16.12
N GLU A 469 31.32 25.26 16.07
CA GLU A 469 32.34 26.15 15.51
C GLU A 469 32.57 25.76 14.05
N ILE A 470 32.36 26.73 13.16
CA ILE A 470 32.47 26.56 11.72
C ILE A 470 33.61 27.44 11.23
N SER A 471 34.59 26.83 10.56
CA SER A 471 35.73 27.54 9.96
C SER A 471 35.97 27.09 8.52
N LEU A 472 36.75 27.87 7.77
CA LEU A 472 37.12 27.53 6.39
C LEU A 472 38.46 26.81 6.40
N VAL A 473 38.51 25.63 5.78
CA VAL A 473 39.78 24.90 5.60
C VAL A 473 40.34 25.24 4.24
N ASN A 474 39.60 24.91 3.20
CA ASN A 474 39.92 25.26 1.83
C ASN A 474 38.76 26.08 1.25
N GLY A 475 38.99 26.93 0.25
CA GLY A 475 38.04 27.94 -0.27
C GLY A 475 36.61 27.45 -0.59
N ASP A 476 36.37 26.14 -0.65
CA ASP A 476 35.05 25.53 -0.83
C ASP A 476 34.67 24.44 0.20
N THR A 477 35.40 24.32 1.32
CA THR A 477 35.22 23.25 2.31
C THR A 477 35.24 23.82 3.74
N LEU A 478 34.09 23.69 4.40
CA LEU A 478 33.85 24.09 5.79
C LEU A 478 34.24 22.95 6.75
N LYS A 479 34.94 23.30 7.82
CA LYS A 479 35.17 22.46 9.00
C LYS A 479 34.16 22.81 10.06
N VAL A 480 33.44 21.80 10.54
CA VAL A 480 32.40 21.97 11.55
C VAL A 480 32.72 21.09 12.74
N VAL A 481 32.97 21.71 13.89
CA VAL A 481 33.24 21.03 15.16
C VAL A 481 32.05 21.24 16.08
N VAL A 482 31.50 20.15 16.59
CA VAL A 482 30.30 20.15 17.45
C VAL A 482 30.59 19.35 18.71
N LYS A 483 30.28 19.95 19.87
CA LYS A 483 30.45 19.29 21.16
C LYS A 483 29.61 18.02 21.24
N ARG A 484 30.23 16.87 21.52
CA ARG A 484 29.53 15.58 21.51
C ARG A 484 28.77 15.31 22.81
N PRO A 485 27.44 15.07 22.78
CA PRO A 485 26.71 14.57 23.95
C PRO A 485 27.19 13.18 24.34
N LYS A 486 27.27 12.87 25.64
CA LYS A 486 27.71 11.55 26.14
C LYS A 486 26.88 10.39 25.57
N VAL A 487 25.57 10.60 25.41
CA VAL A 487 24.62 9.63 24.85
C VAL A 487 24.82 9.36 23.36
N PHE A 488 25.50 10.26 22.64
CA PHE A 488 25.70 10.15 21.20
C PHE A 488 27.00 9.38 20.90
N VAL A 489 26.84 8.09 20.61
CA VAL A 489 27.94 7.18 20.29
C VAL A 489 27.89 6.81 18.81
N PHE A 490 28.93 7.15 18.06
CA PHE A 490 29.07 6.78 16.65
C PHE A 490 30.39 6.03 16.40
N LYS A 491 30.45 5.30 15.29
CA LYS A 491 31.60 4.54 14.83
C LYS A 491 32.12 5.12 13.51
N PRO A 492 33.42 4.90 13.17
CA PRO A 492 33.96 5.32 11.88
C PRO A 492 33.12 4.85 10.69
N GLY A 493 33.00 5.73 9.68
CA GLY A 493 32.20 5.50 8.47
C GLY A 493 30.69 5.74 8.62
N GLN A 494 30.22 6.13 9.80
CA GLN A 494 28.83 6.57 10.00
C GLN A 494 28.65 8.05 9.64
N TYR A 495 27.41 8.43 9.37
CA TYR A 495 27.02 9.80 9.04
C TYR A 495 25.82 10.23 9.90
N GLY A 496 25.60 11.53 10.04
CA GLY A 496 24.44 12.11 10.72
C GLY A 496 23.73 13.11 9.81
N PHE A 497 22.43 13.30 10.02
CA PHE A 497 21.69 14.40 9.39
C PHE A 497 21.80 15.64 10.28
N VAL A 498 22.41 16.70 9.75
CA VAL A 498 22.65 17.95 10.49
C VAL A 498 21.56 18.96 10.18
N TYR A 499 21.04 19.56 11.25
CA TYR A 499 20.09 20.66 11.24
C TYR A 499 20.82 21.90 11.76
N PHE A 500 20.85 22.98 10.97
CA PHE A 500 21.43 24.25 11.40
C PHE A 500 20.34 25.17 11.96
N SER A 501 20.62 25.91 13.02
CA SER A 501 19.68 26.84 13.67
C SER A 501 19.46 28.13 12.86
N ASP A 502 19.00 28.02 11.63
CA ASP A 502 18.74 29.15 10.75
C ASP A 502 17.23 29.44 10.67
N SER A 503 16.83 30.71 10.79
CA SER A 503 15.42 31.11 10.97
C SER A 503 14.46 30.58 9.91
N TRP A 504 14.93 30.37 8.67
CA TRP A 504 14.08 29.86 7.57
C TRP A 504 14.45 28.45 7.10
N LEU A 505 15.55 27.86 7.56
CA LEU A 505 16.06 26.57 7.07
C LEU A 505 16.24 25.54 8.18
N TRP A 506 15.74 25.80 9.40
CA TRP A 506 15.90 24.94 10.57
C TRP A 506 15.32 23.52 10.40
N PHE A 507 14.40 23.34 9.44
CA PHE A 507 13.78 22.06 9.11
C PHE A 507 14.48 21.31 7.96
N GLN A 508 15.54 21.88 7.38
CA GLN A 508 16.40 21.19 6.41
C GLN A 508 17.40 20.29 7.13
N SER A 509 17.65 19.11 6.56
CA SER A 509 18.54 18.12 7.14
C SER A 509 19.42 17.52 6.05
N HIS A 510 20.74 17.61 6.19
CA HIS A 510 21.67 17.08 5.20
C HIS A 510 22.63 16.04 5.81
N PRO A 511 22.91 14.93 5.11
CA PRO A 511 23.77 13.89 5.62
C PRO A 511 25.26 14.27 5.51
N PHE A 512 25.99 14.22 6.62
CA PHE A 512 27.43 14.43 6.66
C PHE A 512 28.13 13.33 7.44
N SER A 513 29.30 12.90 6.94
CA SER A 513 30.14 11.89 7.57
C SER A 513 30.65 12.39 8.92
N LEU A 514 30.56 11.54 9.94
CA LEU A 514 30.95 11.87 11.31
C LEU A 514 32.36 11.35 11.58
N THR A 515 33.20 12.22 12.14
CA THR A 515 34.58 11.93 12.52
C THR A 515 34.81 12.37 13.96
N ASN A 516 35.68 11.67 14.70
CA ASN A 516 36.03 12.06 16.07
C ASN A 516 37.24 13.00 16.02
N HIS A 517 37.16 14.11 16.75
CA HIS A 517 38.27 15.02 16.98
C HIS A 517 38.28 15.41 18.46
N ASN A 518 39.28 14.96 19.22
CA ASN A 518 39.44 15.24 20.65
C ASN A 518 38.19 14.99 21.53
N GLY A 519 37.39 13.98 21.17
CA GLY A 519 36.15 13.63 21.90
C GLY A 519 34.88 14.27 21.33
N ASP A 520 35.02 15.26 20.45
CA ASP A 520 33.95 15.98 19.78
C ASP A 520 33.68 15.45 18.35
N ILE A 521 32.58 15.94 17.76
CA ILE A 521 32.16 15.57 16.42
C ILE A 521 32.76 16.56 15.42
N LEU A 522 33.54 16.05 14.48
CA LEU A 522 34.11 16.77 13.37
C LEU A 522 33.45 16.34 12.06
N MET A 523 33.11 17.33 11.23
CA MET A 523 32.57 17.13 9.87
C MET A 523 33.26 18.08 8.91
N TYR A 524 33.56 17.59 7.70
CA TYR A 524 33.98 18.45 6.59
C TYR A 524 32.87 18.52 5.57
N ILE A 525 32.43 19.73 5.26
CA ILE A 525 31.24 20.02 4.47
C ILE A 525 31.66 20.81 3.23
N LYS A 526 31.46 20.23 2.04
CA LYS A 526 31.68 20.96 0.80
C LYS A 526 30.59 22.02 0.64
N VAL A 527 30.97 23.24 0.27
CA VAL A 527 30.04 24.30 -0.06
C VAL A 527 29.32 23.93 -1.35
N LYS A 528 27.99 23.87 -1.25
CA LYS A 528 27.03 23.66 -2.34
C LYS A 528 25.92 24.69 -2.25
N HIS A 529 25.20 24.85 -3.35
CA HIS A 529 24.01 25.71 -3.39
C HIS A 529 23.00 25.30 -2.29
N GLY A 530 22.36 26.28 -1.64
CA GLY A 530 21.47 26.08 -0.50
C GLY A 530 22.10 26.48 0.83
N ILE A 531 21.81 25.73 1.90
CA ILE A 531 22.18 26.10 3.27
C ILE A 531 23.69 26.22 3.48
N THR A 532 24.50 25.39 2.78
CA THR A 532 25.96 25.41 2.93
C THR A 532 26.58 26.66 2.30
N ASP A 533 26.03 27.18 1.20
CA ASP A 533 26.46 28.45 0.60
C ASP A 533 26.07 29.64 1.48
N LYS A 534 24.88 29.59 2.08
CA LYS A 534 24.45 30.59 3.08
C LYS A 534 25.39 30.63 4.29
N ILE A 535 25.73 29.48 4.84
CA ILE A 535 26.68 29.36 5.96
C ILE A 535 28.06 29.88 5.56
N TYR A 536 28.52 29.55 4.35
CA TYR A 536 29.80 30.05 3.83
C TYR A 536 29.81 31.59 3.73
N LYS A 537 28.76 32.21 3.20
CA LYS A 537 28.64 33.68 3.15
C LYS A 537 28.63 34.32 4.55
N GLN A 538 27.88 33.74 5.48
CA GLN A 538 27.87 34.17 6.89
C GLN A 538 29.25 34.06 7.54
N LEU A 539 30.01 33.01 7.21
CA LEU A 539 31.37 32.83 7.68
C LEU A 539 32.30 33.92 7.15
N LEU A 540 32.19 34.31 5.88
CA LEU A 540 33.01 35.37 5.29
C LEU A 540 32.75 36.75 5.91
N GLU A 541 31.60 36.96 6.55
CA GLU A 541 31.26 38.19 7.27
C GLU A 541 31.86 38.24 8.69
N THR A 542 32.41 37.13 9.19
CA THR A 542 33.02 37.07 10.53
C THR A 542 34.43 37.66 10.54
N LYS A 543 34.79 38.39 11.60
CA LYS A 543 36.11 39.04 11.73
C LYS A 543 37.23 38.09 12.14
N ASP A 544 36.89 37.05 12.91
CA ASP A 544 37.80 36.04 13.45
C ASP A 544 37.89 34.80 12.55
N GLY A 545 37.12 34.74 11.45
CA GLY A 545 37.06 33.59 10.55
C GLY A 545 36.39 32.36 11.18
N ILE A 546 35.64 32.54 12.28
CA ILE A 546 34.93 31.47 12.99
C ILE A 546 33.45 31.86 13.15
N LEU A 547 32.58 31.08 12.53
CA LEU A 547 31.14 31.21 12.70
C LEU A 547 30.64 30.27 13.79
N ARG A 548 30.05 30.84 14.85
CA ARG A 548 29.39 30.09 15.92
C ARG A 548 27.90 29.95 15.61
N LYS A 549 27.40 28.73 15.48
CA LYS A 549 25.97 28.46 15.18
C LYS A 549 25.47 27.25 15.95
N LYS A 550 24.20 27.24 16.36
CA LYS A 550 23.62 26.05 16.99
C LYS A 550 23.27 25.02 15.93
N VAL A 551 23.56 23.76 16.20
CA VAL A 551 23.23 22.63 15.32
C VAL A 551 22.65 21.48 16.13
N CYS A 552 21.79 20.69 15.49
CA CYS A 552 21.32 19.41 16.01
C CYS A 552 21.69 18.30 15.02
N ILE A 553 22.12 17.14 15.53
CA ILE A 553 22.52 15.99 14.71
C ILE A 553 21.58 14.81 14.97
N GLU A 554 20.82 14.42 13.96
CA GLU A 554 20.00 13.21 13.95
C GLU A 554 20.86 12.04 13.47
N GLY A 555 21.04 11.00 14.30
CA GLY A 555 21.87 9.85 13.94
C GLY A 555 22.35 9.06 15.15
N PRO A 556 23.47 8.32 15.01
CA PRO A 556 24.21 8.08 13.77
C PRO A 556 23.46 7.12 12.82
N TYR A 557 23.76 7.23 11.53
CA TYR A 557 23.29 6.39 10.43
C TYR A 557 24.46 5.75 9.69
N GLY A 558 24.16 4.73 8.87
CA GLY A 558 25.18 3.98 8.15
C GLY A 558 25.89 2.94 9.02
N LYS A 559 26.85 2.25 8.42
CA LYS A 559 27.54 1.10 9.02
C LYS A 559 29.02 1.33 9.12
N SER A 560 29.59 0.84 10.22
CA SER A 560 31.04 0.74 10.37
C SER A 560 31.51 -0.63 9.89
N ALA A 561 32.49 -0.64 9.00
CA ALA A 561 33.15 -1.83 8.49
C ALA A 561 34.15 -2.37 9.54
N PRO A 562 34.29 -3.69 9.70
CA PRO A 562 35.18 -4.30 10.68
C PRO A 562 36.64 -4.31 10.20
N VAL A 563 37.18 -3.19 9.73
CA VAL A 563 38.53 -3.10 9.13
C VAL A 563 39.64 -3.53 10.09
N PHE A 564 39.43 -3.37 11.39
CA PHE A 564 40.39 -3.72 12.46
C PHE A 564 40.58 -5.23 12.66
N LYS A 565 39.81 -6.07 11.95
CA LYS A 565 39.95 -7.53 11.99
C LYS A 565 41.00 -8.05 10.99
N TYR A 566 41.59 -7.18 10.17
CA TYR A 566 42.48 -7.56 9.09
C TYR A 566 43.91 -7.07 9.35
N ASP A 567 44.90 -7.88 8.94
CA ASP A 567 46.33 -7.55 9.07
C ASP A 567 46.75 -6.42 8.11
N ASN A 568 46.18 -6.42 6.90
CA ASN A 568 46.46 -5.44 5.86
C ASN A 568 45.18 -4.73 5.47
N VAL A 569 45.17 -3.40 5.55
CA VAL A 569 44.00 -2.57 5.24
C VAL A 569 44.37 -1.56 4.17
N VAL A 570 43.65 -1.58 3.04
CA VAL A 570 43.73 -0.55 2.00
C VAL A 570 42.42 0.22 1.97
N MET A 571 42.49 1.53 2.18
CA MET A 571 41.34 2.43 2.20
C MET A 571 41.39 3.35 1.00
N PHE A 572 40.34 3.32 0.18
CA PHE A 572 40.18 4.22 -0.96
C PHE A 572 39.18 5.32 -0.60
N THR A 573 39.54 6.56 -0.92
CA THR A 573 38.65 7.71 -0.82
C THR A 573 38.87 8.66 -1.98
N ALA A 574 37.82 9.38 -2.36
CA ALA A 574 37.88 10.39 -3.40
C ALA A 574 37.21 11.69 -2.96
N GLY A 575 37.80 12.83 -3.33
CA GLY A 575 37.28 14.15 -2.99
C GLY A 575 37.08 14.31 -1.48
N ASN A 576 35.95 14.91 -1.11
CA ASN A 576 35.52 15.14 0.28
C ASN A 576 35.00 13.86 0.98
N GLY A 577 35.19 12.67 0.41
CA GLY A 577 34.89 11.39 1.08
C GLY A 577 35.88 11.03 2.19
N PHE A 578 37.01 11.74 2.27
CA PHE A 578 38.11 11.48 3.20
C PHE A 578 37.72 11.44 4.69
N PRO A 579 36.84 12.32 5.23
CA PRO A 579 36.52 12.34 6.67
C PRO A 579 36.04 10.99 7.20
N ALA A 580 35.24 10.26 6.40
CA ALA A 580 34.76 8.94 6.76
C ALA A 580 35.90 7.91 6.93
N ILE A 581 36.94 8.01 6.09
CA ILE A 581 38.14 7.17 6.13
C ILE A 581 39.08 7.60 7.25
N PHE A 582 39.19 8.90 7.53
CA PHE A 582 40.02 9.39 8.63
C PHE A 582 39.64 8.78 9.97
N GLY A 583 38.34 8.66 10.26
CA GLY A 583 37.88 7.98 11.47
C GLY A 583 38.33 6.52 11.57
N TYR A 584 38.50 5.83 10.44
CA TYR A 584 39.08 4.48 10.43
C TYR A 584 40.58 4.52 10.67
N ALA A 585 41.30 5.44 10.03
CA ALA A 585 42.73 5.61 10.21
C ALA A 585 43.10 5.88 11.68
N ALA A 586 42.42 6.84 12.32
CA ALA A 586 42.62 7.18 13.73
C ALA A 586 42.32 6.03 14.70
N LYS A 587 41.46 5.08 14.30
CA LYS A 587 41.17 3.89 15.10
C LYS A 587 42.10 2.71 14.78
N ILE A 588 42.67 2.66 13.57
CA ILE A 588 43.69 1.68 13.18
C ILE A 588 45.01 1.98 13.87
N SER A 589 45.39 3.25 14.02
CA SER A 589 46.63 3.63 14.72
C SER A 589 46.69 3.12 16.16
N GLY A 590 45.54 2.94 16.82
CA GLY A 590 45.43 2.33 18.15
C GLY A 590 45.25 0.80 18.15
N SER A 591 45.28 0.13 17.00
CA SER A 591 45.04 -1.32 16.88
C SER A 591 46.35 -2.11 16.78
N SER A 592 46.58 -3.07 17.69
CA SER A 592 47.75 -3.96 17.65
C SER A 592 47.67 -5.04 16.56
N LYS A 593 46.49 -5.29 15.98
CA LYS A 593 46.27 -6.36 14.99
C LYS A 593 46.58 -5.96 13.55
N THR A 594 46.39 -4.69 13.20
CA THR A 594 46.58 -4.24 11.81
C THR A 594 48.04 -3.87 11.63
N LYS A 595 48.76 -4.66 10.82
CA LYS A 595 50.20 -4.51 10.58
C LYS A 595 50.50 -3.44 9.54
N ASN A 596 49.72 -3.41 8.45
CA ASN A 596 49.90 -2.46 7.36
C ASN A 596 48.58 -1.76 7.03
N ALA A 597 48.62 -0.43 6.98
CA ALA A 597 47.49 0.40 6.57
C ALA A 597 47.93 1.37 5.46
N LYS A 598 47.21 1.35 4.33
CA LYS A 598 47.46 2.27 3.20
C LYS A 598 46.19 3.04 2.88
N ILE A 599 46.28 4.37 2.87
CA ILE A 599 45.21 5.26 2.41
C ILE A 599 45.56 5.73 1.00
N ILE A 600 44.63 5.53 0.07
CA ILE A 600 44.71 6.03 -1.29
C ILE A 600 43.63 7.10 -1.43
N TRP A 601 44.04 8.36 -1.42
CA TRP A 601 43.16 9.51 -1.57
C TRP A 601 43.28 10.10 -2.98
N ILE A 602 42.18 10.06 -3.71
CA ILE A 602 42.08 10.58 -5.08
C ILE A 602 41.40 11.95 -5.03
N HIS A 603 42.13 13.01 -5.36
CA HIS A 603 41.59 14.37 -5.44
C HIS A 603 41.80 14.96 -6.84
N ARG A 604 41.01 15.98 -7.19
CA ARG A 604 41.15 16.68 -8.48
C ARG A 604 42.36 17.63 -8.50
N THR A 605 42.67 18.22 -7.34
CA THR A 605 43.69 19.25 -7.13
C THR A 605 44.56 18.85 -5.93
N LEU A 606 45.87 19.14 -6.02
CA LEU A 606 46.84 18.80 -4.99
C LEU A 606 46.77 19.76 -3.78
N GLU A 607 46.40 21.02 -4.02
CA GLU A 607 46.28 22.07 -3.00
C GLU A 607 45.25 21.74 -1.92
N ASP A 608 44.10 21.19 -2.33
CA ASP A 608 43.06 20.70 -1.41
C ASP A 608 43.58 19.57 -0.50
N ILE A 609 44.47 18.71 -1.01
CA ILE A 609 45.06 17.60 -0.24
C ILE A 609 46.05 18.13 0.79
N THR A 610 46.94 19.05 0.40
CA THR A 610 48.02 19.53 1.28
C THR A 610 47.48 20.30 2.47
N LEU A 611 46.43 21.09 2.27
CA LEU A 611 45.87 21.93 3.32
C LEU A 611 45.04 21.11 4.33
N ILE A 612 44.21 20.20 3.83
CA ILE A 612 43.45 19.27 4.68
C ILE A 612 44.40 18.29 5.41
N SER A 613 45.43 17.77 4.74
CA SER A 613 46.35 16.80 5.37
C SER A 613 47.18 17.41 6.51
N ARG A 614 47.61 18.67 6.41
CA ARG A 614 48.30 19.37 7.51
C ARG A 614 47.46 19.43 8.78
N GLU A 615 46.19 19.82 8.67
CA GLU A 615 45.27 19.88 9.82
C GLU A 615 44.93 18.51 10.43
N LEU A 616 45.07 17.43 9.66
CA LEU A 616 44.71 16.08 10.10
C LEU A 616 45.88 15.32 10.73
N ILE A 617 47.10 15.74 10.42
CA ILE A 617 48.35 15.15 10.92
C ILE A 617 48.84 15.91 12.17
N SER A 618 48.49 17.20 12.31
CA SER A 618 48.63 17.97 13.55
C SER A 618 47.64 17.50 14.61
#